data_AF-A0A212ELV2-F1
#
_entry.id   AF-A0A212ELV2-F1
#
_cell.length_a   1.000
_cell.length_b   1.000
_cell.length_c   1.000
_cell.angle_alpha   90.00
_cell.angle_beta   90.00
_cell.angle_gamma   90.00
#
_symmetry.space_group_name_H-M   'P 1'
#
loop_
_entity.id
_entity.type
_entity.pdbx_description
1 polymer ?
#
loop_
_entity_poly.entity_id
_entity_poly.type
_entity_poly.pdbx_seq_one_letter_code
_entity_poly.pdbx_strand_id
1 'polypeptide(L)'
;MFFLFLLIISQSIGTPRPFERYLDAPVLTSVSGTVPPGLFITWKGVSQRADDPVLGFKIKLWILKQETNIEYELLNAEEYPGYIHNIKPSKSFRINETLGIPWKEFIVEREAEYIEYLHIQNLDYNVVYEVRVLAYKIDQEGPMSEPIRIKLVKVGENLGHTIKKTSKAQNTSKYVVPKATVKALQPNGFRIYIPGDDRIKMFHIEANFYSHNGTFYKSIREFSVEETNGYWMYEDLETPLRVGDTVVYYIFVAFKRGVTDIFHWLLKVPGYTGQGRYKITEKDVVHKNDLLEPSPDVYNTCKRTATEIFKGKACSDKTIFEDNFDTFRNDLWQIEQYIPHDDPYHPFVAYQNKPSNPTVFVEDGLLVIKPRLPGNITEFSDGSFLYEKSHLGDECTNKICADQPGIFPAVLSGKLKAKVAFTYGIVEIRAKMPIGDWLYPEIQLESLTKKYGNANYSSGVLKIASVNSIEQYVDGEMWYRFRPGRRGLRSWLPLNCRKNWFELLGTGGKMAPFDHHFSLTLGVAVGGMIFPDNITGTVGVKPWRNKERRALQKFWKDLPNWYQTWTQPLLIDYVKISAL
;
A
#
# COMPACT_ATOMS: atom_id res chain seq x y z
N MET A 1 -23.34 16.45 52.44
CA MET A 1 -23.96 17.79 52.40
C MET A 1 -23.80 18.32 50.98
N PHE A 2 -24.91 18.45 50.23
CA PHE A 2 -24.87 19.19 48.96
C PHE A 2 -24.64 20.67 49.27
N PHE A 3 -23.84 21.37 48.46
CA PHE A 3 -24.32 22.60 47.83
C PHE A 3 -23.59 22.87 46.51
N LEU A 4 -24.37 23.25 45.52
CA LEU A 4 -23.98 23.58 44.17
C LEU A 4 -23.56 25.06 44.12
N PHE A 5 -22.55 25.40 43.33
CA PHE A 5 -22.48 26.74 42.72
C PHE A 5 -22.31 26.59 41.22
N LEU A 6 -23.24 27.19 40.48
CA LEU A 6 -23.43 26.97 39.05
C LEU A 6 -23.73 28.35 38.44
N LEU A 7 -22.85 28.81 37.54
CA LEU A 7 -22.99 30.08 36.85
C LEU A 7 -23.37 29.81 35.39
N ILE A 8 -24.65 30.00 35.05
CA ILE A 8 -25.13 30.01 33.66
C ILE A 8 -25.26 31.46 33.21
N ILE A 9 -24.73 31.77 32.02
CA ILE A 9 -25.20 32.90 31.21
C ILE A 9 -25.74 32.35 29.89
N SER A 10 -27.07 32.26 29.86
CA SER A 10 -27.97 32.34 28.71
C SER A 10 -27.42 32.14 27.29
N GLN A 11 -27.96 31.13 26.60
CA GLN A 11 -28.46 31.35 25.24
C GLN A 11 -29.96 31.06 25.18
N SER A 12 -30.63 31.79 24.28
CA SER A 12 -32.08 31.85 24.14
C SER A 12 -32.74 30.48 23.96
N ILE A 13 -33.88 30.29 24.63
CA ILE A 13 -34.77 29.13 24.44
C ILE A 13 -35.42 29.24 23.05
N GLY A 14 -34.85 28.52 22.08
CA GLY A 14 -35.65 28.02 20.97
C GLY A 14 -36.56 26.91 21.50
N THR A 15 -37.87 27.05 21.33
CA THR A 15 -38.81 26.00 21.74
C THR A 15 -38.51 24.71 20.97
N PRO A 16 -38.34 23.56 21.64
CA PRO A 16 -38.24 22.30 20.93
C PRO A 16 -39.62 22.01 20.31
N ARG A 17 -39.71 22.16 18.99
CA ARG A 17 -40.77 21.51 18.22
C ARG A 17 -40.69 20.00 18.50
N PRO A 18 -41.81 19.26 18.52
CA PRO A 18 -41.75 17.82 18.62
C PRO A 18 -40.97 17.29 17.41
N PHE A 19 -39.76 16.81 17.64
CA PHE A 19 -38.98 16.15 16.60
C PHE A 19 -39.64 14.79 16.34
N GLU A 20 -40.29 14.67 15.19
CA GLU A 20 -41.06 13.49 14.79
C GLU A 20 -40.18 12.23 14.82
N ARG A 21 -40.76 11.12 15.29
CA ARG A 21 -40.15 9.79 15.25
C ARG A 21 -40.17 9.24 13.82
N TYR A 22 -39.48 9.88 12.88
CA TYR A 22 -39.49 9.43 11.49
C TYR A 22 -38.46 8.31 11.27
N LEU A 23 -38.87 7.26 10.56
CA LEU A 23 -37.99 6.23 10.03
C LEU A 23 -37.52 6.66 8.64
N ASP A 24 -36.21 6.59 8.37
CA ASP A 24 -35.70 6.81 7.02
C ASP A 24 -36.07 5.65 6.08
N ALA A 25 -36.09 5.92 4.76
CA ALA A 25 -36.21 4.86 3.76
C ALA A 25 -34.87 4.10 3.63
N PRO A 26 -34.84 2.75 3.70
CA PRO A 26 -33.66 1.98 3.34
C PRO A 26 -33.25 2.24 1.90
N VAL A 27 -31.95 2.16 1.60
CA VAL A 27 -31.45 2.31 0.23
C VAL A 27 -31.06 0.94 -0.30
N LEU A 28 -31.77 0.42 -1.32
CA LEU A 28 -31.36 -0.81 -2.01
C LEU A 28 -29.96 -0.62 -2.63
N THR A 29 -29.03 -1.51 -2.29
CA THR A 29 -27.63 -1.45 -2.73
C THR A 29 -27.37 -2.43 -3.88
N SER A 30 -28.02 -3.60 -3.87
CA SER A 30 -28.06 -4.54 -4.99
C SER A 30 -29.32 -5.39 -4.97
N VAL A 31 -29.81 -5.74 -6.16
CA VAL A 31 -30.74 -6.84 -6.39
C VAL A 31 -30.18 -7.63 -7.56
N SER A 32 -29.82 -8.88 -7.33
CA SER A 32 -29.25 -9.78 -8.34
C SER A 32 -30.00 -11.11 -8.33
N GLY A 33 -30.03 -11.81 -9.47
CA GLY A 33 -30.60 -13.15 -9.55
C GLY A 33 -29.59 -14.23 -9.20
N THR A 34 -30.08 -15.38 -8.73
CA THR A 34 -29.26 -16.54 -8.34
C THR A 34 -29.54 -17.78 -9.18
N VAL A 35 -28.69 -18.80 -9.04
CA VAL A 35 -28.93 -20.17 -9.54
C VAL A 35 -28.85 -21.12 -8.33
N PRO A 36 -29.87 -21.94 -8.02
CA PRO A 36 -31.21 -22.03 -8.64
C PRO A 36 -31.97 -20.68 -8.66
N PRO A 37 -32.97 -20.51 -9.55
CA PRO A 37 -33.56 -19.21 -9.82
C PRO A 37 -34.16 -18.59 -8.55
N GLY A 38 -33.76 -17.36 -8.31
CA GLY A 38 -33.95 -16.67 -7.03
C GLY A 38 -33.42 -15.24 -7.12
N LEU A 39 -33.53 -14.49 -6.03
CA LEU A 39 -33.00 -13.14 -5.88
C LEU A 39 -32.15 -13.02 -4.62
N PHE A 40 -30.96 -12.47 -4.75
CA PHE A 40 -30.16 -11.97 -3.64
C PHE A 40 -30.34 -10.45 -3.57
N ILE A 41 -30.91 -9.98 -2.46
CA ILE A 41 -31.34 -8.61 -2.23
C ILE A 41 -30.51 -8.04 -1.09
N THR A 42 -29.97 -6.84 -1.27
CA THR A 42 -29.19 -6.12 -0.25
C THR A 42 -29.60 -4.66 -0.21
N TRP A 43 -29.60 -4.09 0.99
CA TRP A 43 -29.86 -2.69 1.23
C TRP A 43 -28.79 -2.09 2.13
N LYS A 44 -28.96 -0.81 2.48
CA LYS A 44 -28.21 -0.13 3.52
C LYS A 44 -29.16 0.16 4.67
N GLY A 45 -28.72 -0.11 5.89
CA GLY A 45 -29.44 0.19 7.12
C GLY A 45 -29.70 1.68 7.31
N VAL A 46 -30.75 1.94 8.09
CA VAL A 46 -31.24 3.28 8.43
C VAL A 46 -30.63 3.74 9.77
N SER A 47 -30.58 5.06 9.98
CA SER A 47 -30.10 5.62 11.25
C SER A 47 -31.05 5.28 12.40
N GLN A 48 -30.53 5.08 13.60
CA GLN A 48 -31.33 4.75 14.79
C GLN A 48 -30.80 5.41 16.06
N ARG A 49 -31.62 5.41 17.12
CA ARG A 49 -31.19 5.77 18.48
C ARG A 49 -31.27 4.56 19.40
N ALA A 50 -30.60 4.62 20.54
CA ALA A 50 -30.58 3.53 21.52
C ALA A 50 -31.90 3.38 22.29
N ASP A 51 -32.68 4.46 22.40
CA ASP A 51 -33.99 4.55 23.06
C ASP A 51 -35.18 4.24 22.12
N ASP A 52 -34.93 4.11 20.81
CA ASP A 52 -35.94 3.91 19.77
C ASP A 52 -35.34 3.07 18.61
N PRO A 53 -35.05 1.76 18.85
CA PRO A 53 -34.30 0.91 17.94
C PRO A 53 -35.15 0.40 16.76
N VAL A 54 -34.49 0.19 15.62
CA VAL A 54 -35.11 -0.46 14.45
C VAL A 54 -35.08 -1.97 14.63
N LEU A 55 -36.27 -2.58 14.67
CA LEU A 55 -36.44 -4.02 14.95
C LEU A 55 -36.08 -4.92 13.78
N GLY A 56 -36.20 -4.40 12.55
CA GLY A 56 -35.92 -5.18 11.35
C GLY A 56 -36.34 -4.49 10.06
N PHE A 57 -36.36 -5.27 8.99
CA PHE A 57 -36.75 -4.83 7.66
C PHE A 57 -37.84 -5.72 7.07
N LYS A 58 -38.73 -5.11 6.28
CA LYS A 58 -39.71 -5.81 5.46
C LYS A 58 -39.36 -5.64 4.00
N ILE A 59 -39.09 -6.76 3.33
CA ILE A 59 -38.78 -6.82 1.90
C ILE A 59 -40.06 -7.23 1.19
N LYS A 60 -40.55 -6.37 0.30
CA LYS A 60 -41.80 -6.60 -0.44
C LYS A 60 -41.47 -6.83 -1.91
N LEU A 61 -42.05 -7.88 -2.48
CA LEU A 61 -41.77 -8.39 -3.83
C LEU A 61 -43.08 -8.40 -4.64
N TRP A 62 -43.11 -7.70 -5.78
CA TRP A 62 -44.24 -7.69 -6.71
C TRP A 62 -43.88 -8.43 -8.00
N ILE A 63 -44.87 -9.11 -8.59
CA ILE A 63 -44.81 -9.60 -9.97
C ILE A 63 -45.48 -8.56 -10.87
N LEU A 64 -44.74 -8.03 -11.84
CA LEU A 64 -45.26 -7.05 -12.79
C LEU A 64 -45.68 -7.72 -14.10
N LYS A 65 -46.82 -7.31 -14.65
CA LYS A 65 -47.20 -7.65 -16.03
C LYS A 65 -46.21 -6.97 -16.97
N GLN A 66 -45.73 -7.72 -17.97
CA GLN A 66 -44.75 -7.22 -18.93
C GLN A 66 -45.40 -6.25 -19.92
N GLU A 67 -45.41 -4.97 -19.56
CA GLU A 67 -45.63 -3.86 -20.50
C GLU A 67 -44.30 -3.16 -20.84
N THR A 68 -44.29 -2.53 -22.02
CA THR A 68 -43.25 -1.61 -22.56
C THR A 68 -42.01 -2.21 -23.25
N ASN A 69 -41.80 -1.75 -24.50
CA ASN A 69 -40.53 -1.78 -25.22
C ASN A 69 -39.61 -0.71 -24.63
N ILE A 70 -38.67 -1.10 -23.76
CA ILE A 70 -37.65 -0.19 -23.21
C ILE A 70 -36.28 -0.56 -23.76
N GLU A 71 -35.51 0.46 -24.17
CA GLU A 71 -34.15 0.28 -24.64
C GLU A 71 -33.16 0.10 -23.48
N TYR A 72 -32.05 -0.57 -23.80
CA TYR A 72 -31.25 -1.31 -22.84
C TYR A 72 -29.76 -1.18 -23.21
N GLU A 73 -28.93 -0.74 -22.26
CA GLU A 73 -27.49 -0.55 -22.48
C GLU A 73 -26.65 -1.55 -21.65
N LEU A 74 -25.67 -2.17 -22.30
CA LEU A 74 -24.71 -3.09 -21.68
C LEU A 74 -23.59 -2.33 -20.99
N LEU A 75 -23.42 -2.54 -19.69
CA LEU A 75 -22.25 -2.09 -18.94
C LEU A 75 -21.29 -3.27 -18.71
N ASN A 76 -20.07 -3.16 -19.25
CA ASN A 76 -18.94 -4.08 -19.06
C ASN A 76 -19.19 -5.55 -19.44
N ALA A 77 -19.00 -5.86 -20.73
CA ALA A 77 -19.04 -7.23 -21.23
C ALA A 77 -17.70 -7.97 -20.98
N GLU A 78 -17.48 -8.47 -19.77
CA GLU A 78 -16.63 -9.64 -19.47
C GLU A 78 -16.93 -10.15 -18.05
N GLU A 79 -17.81 -11.15 -17.95
CA GLU A 79 -18.37 -11.66 -16.69
C GLU A 79 -18.07 -13.14 -16.45
N TYR A 80 -18.07 -13.47 -15.18
CA TYR A 80 -18.11 -14.82 -14.61
C TYR A 80 -19.35 -15.62 -15.05
N PRO A 81 -19.34 -16.97 -15.06
CA PRO A 81 -20.54 -17.81 -15.18
C PRO A 81 -21.40 -17.77 -13.90
N GLY A 82 -21.91 -16.58 -13.60
CA GLY A 82 -23.06 -16.30 -12.74
C GLY A 82 -24.04 -15.46 -13.54
N TYR A 83 -24.53 -16.04 -14.64
CA TYR A 83 -25.18 -15.37 -15.78
C TYR A 83 -26.27 -14.35 -15.42
N ILE A 84 -25.94 -13.05 -15.41
CA ILE A 84 -26.88 -11.94 -15.66
C ILE A 84 -26.15 -10.81 -16.35
N HIS A 85 -26.47 -10.57 -17.63
CA HIS A 85 -26.04 -9.34 -18.29
C HIS A 85 -26.57 -8.13 -17.53
N ASN A 86 -25.66 -7.31 -16.99
CA ASN A 86 -25.98 -6.04 -16.34
C ASN A 86 -26.48 -5.03 -17.37
N ILE A 87 -27.79 -5.09 -17.62
CA ILE A 87 -28.51 -4.19 -18.52
C ILE A 87 -29.25 -3.15 -17.66
N LYS A 88 -28.88 -1.87 -17.80
CA LYS A 88 -29.70 -0.79 -17.24
C LYS A 88 -30.76 -0.36 -18.27
N PRO A 89 -32.01 -0.10 -17.85
CA PRO A 89 -33.01 0.54 -18.69
C PRO A 89 -32.58 1.98 -18.97
N SER A 90 -32.71 2.43 -20.22
CA SER A 90 -32.30 3.78 -20.64
C SER A 90 -33.19 4.91 -20.11
N LYS A 91 -34.30 4.58 -19.45
CA LYS A 91 -35.29 5.51 -18.87
C LYS A 91 -35.74 5.03 -17.49
N SER A 92 -36.04 5.97 -16.60
CA SER A 92 -36.63 5.69 -15.29
C SER A 92 -38.11 5.27 -15.42
N PHE A 93 -38.53 4.30 -14.59
CA PHE A 93 -39.92 3.86 -14.51
C PHE A 93 -40.78 4.83 -13.69
N ARG A 94 -42.11 4.76 -13.84
CA ARG A 94 -43.05 5.53 -13.01
C ARG A 94 -43.42 4.73 -11.76
N ILE A 95 -43.17 5.30 -10.58
CA ILE A 95 -43.40 4.68 -9.26
C ILE A 95 -44.90 4.37 -9.01
N ASN A 96 -45.81 5.10 -9.67
CA ASN A 96 -47.26 5.06 -9.42
C ASN A 96 -47.95 3.76 -9.92
N GLU A 97 -47.25 2.91 -10.68
CA GLU A 97 -47.77 1.65 -11.24
C GLU A 97 -47.85 0.50 -10.21
N THR A 98 -47.33 0.70 -8.99
CA THR A 98 -47.08 -0.37 -8.00
C THR A 98 -47.79 -0.16 -6.67
N LEU A 99 -48.90 0.59 -6.68
CA LEU A 99 -49.82 0.69 -5.56
C LEU A 99 -50.76 -0.54 -5.55
N GLY A 100 -50.30 -1.63 -4.94
CA GLY A 100 -51.05 -2.87 -4.80
C GLY A 100 -50.41 -3.85 -3.80
N ILE A 101 -51.13 -4.92 -3.45
CA ILE A 101 -50.65 -5.95 -2.51
C ILE A 101 -49.40 -6.63 -3.10
N PRO A 102 -48.28 -6.78 -2.35
CA PRO A 102 -47.11 -7.51 -2.82
C PRO A 102 -47.43 -8.99 -3.03
N TRP A 103 -46.75 -9.63 -3.98
CA TRP A 103 -46.86 -11.07 -4.19
C TRP A 103 -46.30 -11.87 -3.01
N LYS A 104 -45.20 -11.38 -2.41
CA LYS A 104 -44.65 -11.87 -1.14
C LYS A 104 -44.08 -10.73 -0.30
N GLU A 105 -44.25 -10.84 1.01
CA GLU A 105 -43.55 -10.03 2.01
C GLU A 105 -42.64 -10.97 2.82
N PHE A 106 -41.40 -10.53 3.06
CA PHE A 106 -40.41 -11.24 3.87
C PHE A 106 -39.99 -10.32 5.02
N ILE A 107 -39.97 -10.86 6.24
CA ILE A 107 -39.54 -10.13 7.44
C ILE A 107 -38.13 -10.60 7.78
N VAL A 108 -37.22 -9.65 7.96
CA VAL A 108 -35.86 -9.88 8.44
C VAL A 108 -35.73 -9.17 9.78
N GLU A 109 -35.85 -9.95 10.86
CA GLU A 109 -35.65 -9.47 12.23
C GLU A 109 -34.15 -9.21 12.47
N ARG A 110 -33.86 -8.15 13.22
CA ARG A 110 -32.49 -7.75 13.51
C ARG A 110 -32.01 -8.38 14.81
N GLU A 111 -31.60 -9.65 14.71
CA GLU A 111 -30.73 -10.24 15.73
C GLU A 111 -29.40 -9.46 15.81
N ALA A 112 -28.70 -9.58 16.93
CA ALA A 112 -27.57 -8.71 17.24
C ALA A 112 -26.48 -8.79 16.15
N GLU A 113 -26.18 -7.63 15.56
CA GLU A 113 -25.14 -7.38 14.53
C GLU A 113 -25.47 -7.78 13.06
N TYR A 114 -26.11 -6.82 12.37
CA TYR A 114 -25.98 -6.52 10.92
C TYR A 114 -26.54 -7.49 9.86
N ILE A 115 -27.83 -7.84 9.92
CA ILE A 115 -28.54 -8.46 8.77
C ILE A 115 -29.14 -7.37 7.85
N GLU A 116 -28.49 -7.08 6.72
CA GLU A 116 -28.94 -6.14 5.68
C GLU A 116 -29.08 -6.80 4.29
N TYR A 117 -29.38 -8.10 4.27
CA TYR A 117 -29.56 -8.90 3.07
C TYR A 117 -30.71 -9.92 3.20
N LEU A 118 -31.21 -10.40 2.06
CA LEU A 118 -32.18 -11.49 1.95
C LEU A 118 -31.90 -12.34 0.71
N HIS A 119 -31.87 -13.67 0.86
CA HIS A 119 -31.87 -14.61 -0.27
C HIS A 119 -33.26 -15.23 -0.46
N ILE A 120 -33.87 -14.98 -1.61
CA ILE A 120 -35.13 -15.59 -2.04
C ILE A 120 -34.80 -16.67 -3.06
N GLN A 121 -35.29 -17.89 -2.84
CA GLN A 121 -35.13 -19.02 -3.77
C GLN A 121 -36.47 -19.39 -4.42
N ASN A 122 -36.42 -20.22 -5.46
CA ASN A 122 -37.58 -20.76 -6.17
C ASN A 122 -38.46 -19.66 -6.80
N LEU A 123 -37.83 -18.84 -7.63
CA LEU A 123 -38.48 -17.85 -8.49
C LEU A 123 -38.54 -18.31 -9.95
N ASP A 124 -39.40 -17.68 -10.73
CA ASP A 124 -39.64 -18.04 -12.13
C ASP A 124 -38.77 -17.25 -13.10
N TYR A 125 -38.32 -17.92 -14.15
CA TYR A 125 -37.71 -17.26 -15.30
C TYR A 125 -38.77 -16.52 -16.12
N ASN A 126 -38.32 -15.49 -16.83
CA ASN A 126 -39.11 -14.59 -17.68
C ASN A 126 -40.20 -13.76 -16.97
N VAL A 127 -40.20 -13.73 -15.64
CA VAL A 127 -41.02 -12.84 -14.82
C VAL A 127 -40.24 -11.57 -14.46
N VAL A 128 -40.91 -10.41 -14.50
CA VAL A 128 -40.37 -9.14 -13.99
C VAL A 128 -40.79 -8.98 -12.53
N TYR A 129 -39.81 -8.90 -11.65
CA TYR A 129 -39.99 -8.66 -10.22
C TYR A 129 -39.67 -7.21 -9.89
N GLU A 130 -40.48 -6.56 -9.05
CA GLU A 130 -40.09 -5.32 -8.37
C GLU A 130 -39.81 -5.59 -6.90
N VAL A 131 -38.69 -5.10 -6.40
CA VAL A 131 -38.24 -5.21 -5.01
C VAL A 131 -38.26 -3.83 -4.35
N ARG A 132 -38.80 -3.76 -3.13
CA ARG A 132 -38.65 -2.62 -2.22
C ARG A 132 -38.38 -3.11 -0.80
N VAL A 133 -37.70 -2.29 0.00
CA VAL A 133 -37.41 -2.56 1.42
C VAL A 133 -37.89 -1.40 2.28
N LEU A 134 -38.52 -1.68 3.41
CA LEU A 134 -38.78 -0.69 4.46
C LEU A 134 -38.22 -1.16 5.82
N ALA A 135 -37.86 -0.21 6.68
CA ALA A 135 -37.52 -0.49 8.08
C ALA A 135 -38.78 -0.47 8.95
N TYR A 136 -38.82 -1.22 10.05
CA TYR A 136 -39.93 -1.17 11.00
C TYR A 136 -39.49 -1.16 12.48
N LYS A 137 -40.40 -0.64 13.31
CA LYS A 137 -40.36 -0.57 14.77
C LYS A 137 -41.57 -1.31 15.34
N ILE A 138 -41.71 -1.32 16.67
CA ILE A 138 -42.80 -2.02 17.36
C ILE A 138 -44.20 -1.50 17.01
N ASP A 139 -44.32 -0.20 16.70
CA ASP A 139 -45.57 0.53 16.46
C ASP A 139 -45.61 1.28 15.11
N GLN A 140 -44.59 1.13 14.26
CA GLN A 140 -44.42 1.95 13.04
C GLN A 140 -43.68 1.21 11.91
N GLU A 141 -44.23 1.25 10.69
CA GLU A 141 -43.48 0.96 9.44
C GLU A 141 -42.95 2.27 8.83
N GLY A 142 -41.71 2.26 8.35
CA GLY A 142 -41.08 3.37 7.64
C GLY A 142 -41.46 3.42 6.15
N PRO A 143 -41.03 4.48 5.44
CA PRO A 143 -41.18 4.57 4.00
C PRO A 143 -40.37 3.49 3.28
N MET A 144 -40.86 3.09 2.10
CA MET A 144 -40.18 2.13 1.23
C MET A 144 -39.00 2.77 0.51
N SER A 145 -37.98 1.95 0.21
CA SER A 145 -36.91 2.26 -0.73
C SER A 145 -37.46 2.60 -2.12
N GLU A 146 -36.65 3.33 -2.90
CA GLU A 146 -36.81 3.38 -4.35
C GLU A 146 -36.85 1.96 -4.94
N PRO A 147 -37.70 1.69 -5.95
CA PRO A 147 -37.88 0.36 -6.50
C PRO A 147 -36.72 -0.07 -7.41
N ILE A 148 -36.36 -1.35 -7.32
CA ILE A 148 -35.54 -2.01 -8.35
C ILE A 148 -36.39 -3.07 -9.05
N ARG A 149 -36.53 -2.92 -10.38
CA ARG A 149 -37.15 -3.91 -11.27
C ARG A 149 -36.07 -4.82 -11.89
N ILE A 150 -36.26 -6.13 -11.81
CA ILE A 150 -35.33 -7.15 -12.35
C ILE A 150 -36.11 -8.25 -13.08
N LYS A 151 -35.58 -8.72 -14.21
CA LYS A 151 -36.12 -9.87 -14.94
C LYS A 151 -35.11 -11.02 -14.91
N LEU A 152 -35.51 -12.17 -14.38
CA LEU A 152 -34.71 -13.39 -14.47
C LEU A 152 -34.90 -13.97 -15.89
N VAL A 153 -33.82 -14.36 -16.58
CA VAL A 153 -33.89 -14.92 -17.94
C VAL A 153 -32.99 -16.16 -18.06
N LYS A 154 -33.33 -17.10 -18.95
CA LYS A 154 -32.49 -18.28 -19.18
C LYS A 154 -31.35 -17.96 -20.14
N VAL A 155 -30.22 -18.60 -19.89
CA VAL A 155 -29.03 -18.50 -20.76
C VAL A 155 -29.37 -19.04 -22.14
N GLY A 156 -29.12 -18.22 -23.17
CA GLY A 156 -29.37 -18.59 -24.58
C GLY A 156 -30.74 -18.23 -25.12
N GLU A 157 -31.67 -17.70 -24.30
CA GLU A 157 -32.88 -17.08 -24.83
C GLU A 157 -32.53 -15.71 -25.46
N ASN A 158 -32.91 -15.52 -26.73
CA ASN A 158 -32.75 -14.24 -27.40
C ASN A 158 -33.67 -13.19 -26.75
N LEU A 159 -33.09 -12.32 -25.94
CA LEU A 159 -33.66 -11.01 -25.63
C LEU A 159 -33.87 -10.27 -26.96
N GLY A 160 -35.12 -10.20 -27.44
CA GLY A 160 -35.49 -9.76 -28.79
C GLY A 160 -35.32 -8.26 -29.10
N HIS A 161 -34.23 -7.65 -28.65
CA HIS A 161 -33.94 -6.23 -28.76
C HIS A 161 -32.51 -5.98 -29.25
N THR A 162 -32.35 -4.94 -30.07
CA THR A 162 -31.09 -4.61 -30.76
C THR A 162 -30.05 -4.00 -29.81
N ILE A 163 -29.22 -4.84 -29.20
CA ILE A 163 -28.11 -4.42 -28.35
C ILE A 163 -27.03 -3.73 -29.21
N LYS A 164 -26.82 -2.42 -29.01
CA LYS A 164 -25.68 -1.70 -29.59
C LYS A 164 -24.39 -2.09 -28.85
N LYS A 165 -23.51 -2.87 -29.50
CA LYS A 165 -22.17 -3.19 -28.98
C LYS A 165 -21.19 -2.04 -29.26
N THR A 166 -20.59 -1.48 -28.21
CA THR A 166 -19.46 -0.54 -28.28
C THR A 166 -18.22 -1.15 -27.64
N SER A 167 -17.51 -2.00 -28.38
CA SER A 167 -16.27 -2.65 -27.92
C SER A 167 -15.02 -1.83 -28.24
N LYS A 168 -14.41 -1.19 -27.23
CA LYS A 168 -12.97 -0.88 -27.26
C LYS A 168 -12.20 -2.06 -26.65
N ALA A 169 -11.92 -3.07 -27.47
CA ALA A 169 -11.07 -4.18 -27.06
C ALA A 169 -9.60 -3.73 -27.00
N GLN A 170 -9.01 -3.70 -25.80
CA GLN A 170 -7.55 -3.73 -25.67
C GLN A 170 -7.09 -5.18 -25.71
N ASN A 171 -6.19 -5.49 -26.63
CA ASN A 171 -5.70 -6.83 -26.87
C ASN A 171 -4.84 -7.29 -25.67
N THR A 172 -5.35 -8.14 -24.80
CA THR A 172 -4.58 -8.76 -23.70
C THR A 172 -4.64 -10.28 -23.77
N SER A 173 -3.52 -10.95 -23.53
CA SER A 173 -3.46 -12.41 -23.49
C SER A 173 -4.35 -12.94 -22.36
N LYS A 174 -5.41 -13.66 -22.72
CA LYS A 174 -6.41 -14.18 -21.76
C LYS A 174 -5.76 -15.17 -20.80
N TYR A 175 -5.69 -14.81 -19.51
CA TYR A 175 -5.19 -15.70 -18.46
C TYR A 175 -6.13 -16.89 -18.24
N VAL A 176 -5.56 -18.05 -17.92
CA VAL A 176 -6.27 -19.31 -17.71
C VAL A 176 -5.92 -19.80 -16.31
N VAL A 177 -6.93 -20.10 -15.49
CA VAL A 177 -6.72 -20.61 -14.13
C VAL A 177 -6.16 -22.04 -14.21
N PRO A 178 -5.06 -22.36 -13.51
CA PRO A 178 -4.52 -23.71 -13.48
C PRO A 178 -5.53 -24.73 -12.96
N LYS A 179 -5.40 -26.00 -13.40
CA LYS A 179 -6.17 -27.10 -12.82
C LYS A 179 -5.74 -27.30 -11.37
N ALA A 180 -6.69 -27.23 -10.44
CA ALA A 180 -6.40 -27.43 -9.03
C ALA A 180 -6.05 -28.89 -8.71
N THR A 181 -5.18 -29.04 -7.71
CA THR A 181 -4.89 -30.33 -7.07
C THR A 181 -5.76 -30.46 -5.84
N VAL A 182 -6.39 -31.62 -5.66
CA VAL A 182 -7.23 -31.95 -4.49
C VAL A 182 -6.57 -33.10 -3.74
N LYS A 183 -6.47 -32.98 -2.41
CA LYS A 183 -5.99 -34.03 -1.51
C LYS A 183 -7.00 -34.27 -0.39
N ALA A 184 -7.18 -35.52 0.00
CA ALA A 184 -7.94 -35.94 1.16
C ALA A 184 -7.00 -36.05 2.36
N LEU A 185 -7.36 -35.42 3.48
CA LEU A 185 -6.54 -35.38 4.69
C LEU A 185 -6.98 -36.49 5.65
N GLN A 186 -6.03 -37.17 6.28
CA GLN A 186 -6.31 -38.09 7.39
C GLN A 186 -6.25 -37.39 8.76
N PRO A 187 -7.15 -37.73 9.71
CA PRO A 187 -8.22 -38.73 9.61
C PRO A 187 -9.49 -38.25 8.88
N ASN A 188 -9.71 -36.93 8.83
CA ASN A 188 -10.71 -36.26 7.99
C ASN A 188 -10.09 -34.96 7.46
N GLY A 189 -10.73 -34.41 6.44
CA GLY A 189 -10.41 -33.12 5.84
C GLY A 189 -10.12 -33.21 4.33
N PHE A 190 -9.97 -32.05 3.71
CA PHE A 190 -9.45 -31.92 2.36
C PHE A 190 -8.62 -30.66 2.21
N ARG A 191 -7.69 -30.69 1.25
CA ARG A 191 -6.87 -29.55 0.83
C ARG A 191 -7.03 -29.40 -0.69
N ILE A 192 -7.21 -28.17 -1.17
CA ILE A 192 -7.27 -27.89 -2.60
C ILE A 192 -6.50 -26.62 -2.94
N TYR A 193 -5.70 -26.68 -3.99
CA TYR A 193 -4.76 -25.61 -4.31
C TYR A 193 -4.42 -25.50 -5.81
N ILE A 194 -4.01 -24.30 -6.21
CA ILE A 194 -3.38 -24.00 -7.51
C ILE A 194 -1.97 -23.42 -7.25
N PRO A 195 -1.04 -23.53 -8.22
CA PRO A 195 0.27 -22.85 -8.15
C PRO A 195 0.13 -21.35 -7.88
N GLY A 196 1.08 -20.79 -7.14
CA GLY A 196 1.18 -19.37 -6.85
C GLY A 196 1.35 -18.54 -8.12
N ASP A 197 0.68 -17.38 -8.15
CA ASP A 197 0.81 -16.37 -9.20
C ASP A 197 0.55 -15.01 -8.57
N ASP A 198 1.54 -14.12 -8.54
CA ASP A 198 1.44 -12.83 -7.85
C ASP A 198 0.51 -11.84 -8.54
N ARG A 199 0.02 -12.15 -9.74
CA ARG A 199 -1.08 -11.40 -10.32
C ARG A 199 -2.32 -11.61 -9.48
N ILE A 200 -2.55 -12.82 -8.97
CA ILE A 200 -3.67 -13.13 -8.06
C ILE A 200 -3.52 -12.32 -6.77
N LYS A 201 -4.64 -11.74 -6.33
CA LYS A 201 -4.78 -10.97 -5.08
C LYS A 201 -5.99 -11.39 -4.25
N MET A 202 -6.71 -12.40 -4.72
CA MET A 202 -7.91 -13.00 -4.13
C MET A 202 -8.13 -14.35 -4.83
N PHE A 203 -8.30 -15.41 -4.05
CA PHE A 203 -8.65 -16.76 -4.49
C PHE A 203 -9.96 -17.13 -3.81
N HIS A 204 -11.00 -17.49 -4.56
CA HIS A 204 -12.28 -17.95 -4.02
C HIS A 204 -12.59 -19.32 -4.59
N ILE A 205 -13.18 -20.19 -3.78
CA ILE A 205 -13.48 -21.56 -4.14
C ILE A 205 -14.93 -21.91 -3.75
N GLU A 206 -15.58 -22.66 -4.63
CA GLU A 206 -16.77 -23.43 -4.32
C GLU A 206 -16.51 -24.89 -4.63
N ALA A 207 -16.82 -25.81 -3.73
CA ALA A 207 -16.68 -27.25 -3.98
C ALA A 207 -17.89 -28.03 -3.46
N ASN A 208 -18.39 -28.94 -4.29
CA ASN A 208 -19.48 -29.86 -4.01
C ASN A 208 -18.94 -31.28 -3.94
N PHE A 209 -19.28 -31.99 -2.86
CA PHE A 209 -18.77 -33.32 -2.54
C PHE A 209 -19.84 -34.37 -2.75
N TYR A 210 -19.47 -35.43 -3.48
CA TYR A 210 -20.32 -36.55 -3.82
C TYR A 210 -19.65 -37.85 -3.41
N SER A 211 -20.41 -38.75 -2.78
CA SER A 211 -19.92 -40.08 -2.41
C SER A 211 -19.49 -40.88 -3.65
N HIS A 212 -18.77 -41.99 -3.45
CA HIS A 212 -18.45 -42.94 -4.53
C HIS A 212 -19.67 -43.43 -5.34
N ASN A 213 -20.88 -43.39 -4.77
CA ASN A 213 -22.16 -43.72 -5.42
C ASN A 213 -22.84 -42.52 -6.10
N GLY A 214 -22.24 -41.33 -6.06
CA GLY A 214 -22.77 -40.10 -6.67
C GLY A 214 -23.74 -39.30 -5.79
N THR A 215 -23.91 -39.65 -4.50
CA THR A 215 -24.80 -38.93 -3.57
C THR A 215 -24.10 -37.66 -3.07
N PHE A 216 -24.69 -36.49 -3.31
CA PHE A 216 -24.22 -35.22 -2.73
C PHE A 216 -24.30 -35.26 -1.20
N TYR A 217 -23.29 -34.75 -0.49
CA TYR A 217 -23.27 -34.73 0.98
C TYR A 217 -22.70 -33.47 1.65
N LYS A 218 -21.91 -32.65 0.94
CA LYS A 218 -21.41 -31.36 1.46
C LYS A 218 -21.18 -30.38 0.32
N SER A 219 -21.37 -29.09 0.60
CA SER A 219 -20.82 -27.99 -0.19
C SER A 219 -19.97 -27.08 0.69
N ILE A 220 -18.97 -26.45 0.11
CA ILE A 220 -18.19 -25.36 0.72
C ILE A 220 -18.12 -24.19 -0.27
N ARG A 221 -18.10 -22.98 0.27
CA ARG A 221 -17.88 -21.73 -0.47
C ARG A 221 -17.02 -20.85 0.44
N GLU A 222 -15.77 -20.62 0.06
CA GLU A 222 -14.81 -19.91 0.91
C GLU A 222 -13.77 -19.16 0.08
N PHE A 223 -13.05 -18.22 0.70
CA PHE A 223 -11.98 -17.49 0.03
C PHE A 223 -10.67 -17.50 0.83
N SER A 224 -9.56 -17.39 0.11
CA SER A 224 -8.25 -17.00 0.64
C SER A 224 -7.80 -15.67 0.03
N VAL A 225 -7.19 -14.84 0.87
CA VAL A 225 -6.52 -13.58 0.49
C VAL A 225 -4.99 -13.66 0.57
N GLU A 226 -4.46 -14.84 0.94
CA GLU A 226 -3.03 -15.09 1.19
C GLU A 226 -2.54 -16.36 0.46
N GLU A 227 -1.28 -16.29 0.01
CA GLU A 227 -0.56 -17.37 -0.67
C GLU A 227 0.30 -18.10 0.38
N THR A 228 0.22 -19.43 0.42
CA THR A 228 0.95 -20.28 1.38
C THR A 228 1.92 -21.18 0.62
N ASN A 229 3.21 -21.15 0.96
CA ASN A 229 4.27 -21.98 0.36
C ASN A 229 4.33 -21.99 -1.19
N GLY A 230 3.99 -20.88 -1.85
CA GLY A 230 3.98 -20.81 -3.31
C GLY A 230 2.70 -21.35 -3.96
N TYR A 231 1.58 -21.38 -3.22
CA TYR A 231 0.28 -21.84 -3.68
C TYR A 231 -0.86 -20.96 -3.17
N TRP A 232 -1.91 -20.80 -3.99
CA TRP A 232 -3.21 -20.33 -3.52
C TRP A 232 -4.06 -21.55 -3.15
N MET A 233 -4.49 -21.64 -1.89
CA MET A 233 -5.11 -22.84 -1.34
C MET A 233 -6.28 -22.58 -0.40
N TYR A 234 -7.07 -23.62 -0.19
CA TYR A 234 -8.02 -23.75 0.91
C TYR A 234 -7.88 -25.13 1.57
N GLU A 235 -8.06 -25.17 2.88
CA GLU A 235 -8.01 -26.38 3.71
C GLU A 235 -9.18 -26.39 4.69
N ASP A 236 -9.81 -27.56 4.84
CA ASP A 236 -10.87 -27.85 5.79
C ASP A 236 -10.51 -29.19 6.44
N LEU A 237 -10.37 -29.22 7.77
CA LEU A 237 -9.93 -30.39 8.53
C LEU A 237 -11.07 -31.34 8.94
N GLU A 238 -12.32 -31.01 8.58
CA GLU A 238 -13.53 -31.70 9.05
C GLU A 238 -14.25 -32.47 7.95
N THR A 239 -14.15 -32.06 6.68
CA THR A 239 -14.82 -32.77 5.57
C THR A 239 -14.39 -34.24 5.48
N PRO A 240 -15.31 -35.22 5.61
CA PRO A 240 -14.97 -36.64 5.59
C PRO A 240 -14.79 -37.15 4.15
N LEU A 241 -13.76 -36.67 3.44
CA LEU A 241 -13.48 -37.01 2.05
C LEU A 241 -12.75 -38.36 1.94
N ARG A 242 -13.28 -39.30 1.14
CA ARG A 242 -12.76 -40.68 1.05
C ARG A 242 -12.30 -41.05 -0.35
N VAL A 243 -11.48 -42.10 -0.44
CA VAL A 243 -11.09 -42.71 -1.72
C VAL A 243 -12.34 -43.17 -2.47
N GLY A 244 -12.43 -42.83 -3.75
CA GLY A 244 -13.60 -43.10 -4.60
C GLY A 244 -14.62 -41.97 -4.69
N ASP A 245 -14.64 -41.05 -3.72
CA ASP A 245 -15.52 -39.87 -3.74
C ASP A 245 -15.13 -38.88 -4.86
N THR A 246 -16.07 -38.00 -5.20
CA THR A 246 -15.91 -37.00 -6.26
C THR A 246 -16.08 -35.59 -5.72
N VAL A 247 -15.10 -34.73 -5.99
CA VAL A 247 -15.15 -33.29 -5.73
C VAL A 247 -15.41 -32.57 -7.06
N VAL A 248 -16.50 -31.83 -7.15
CA VAL A 248 -16.77 -30.89 -8.26
C VAL A 248 -16.47 -29.50 -7.73
N TYR A 249 -15.41 -28.86 -8.23
CA TYR A 249 -14.92 -27.59 -7.73
C TYR A 249 -14.96 -26.49 -8.79
N TYR A 250 -15.00 -25.26 -8.28
CA TYR A 250 -15.03 -24.02 -9.02
C TYR A 250 -14.13 -23.00 -8.32
N ILE A 251 -13.29 -22.29 -9.08
CA ILE A 251 -12.27 -21.37 -8.55
C ILE A 251 -12.37 -20.03 -9.26
N PHE A 252 -12.35 -18.95 -8.49
CA PHE A 252 -12.20 -17.55 -8.90
C PHE A 252 -10.86 -17.01 -8.47
N VAL A 253 -10.19 -16.30 -9.39
CA VAL A 253 -9.00 -15.51 -9.06
C VAL A 253 -9.09 -14.11 -9.67
N ALA A 254 -8.80 -13.09 -8.87
CA ALA A 254 -8.77 -11.70 -9.33
C ALA A 254 -7.40 -11.05 -9.17
N PHE A 255 -7.09 -10.10 -10.06
CA PHE A 255 -5.81 -9.40 -10.06
C PHE A 255 -5.78 -8.06 -9.30
N LYS A 256 -6.82 -7.79 -8.50
CA LYS A 256 -6.94 -6.60 -7.65
C LYS A 256 -7.55 -7.01 -6.31
N ARG A 257 -7.01 -6.48 -5.20
CA ARG A 257 -7.68 -6.59 -3.90
C ARG A 257 -8.96 -5.74 -3.93
N GLY A 258 -10.11 -6.34 -3.61
CA GLY A 258 -11.30 -5.60 -3.22
C GLY A 258 -11.09 -4.94 -1.86
N VAL A 259 -11.76 -3.83 -1.59
CA VAL A 259 -11.84 -3.27 -0.23
C VAL A 259 -12.99 -3.95 0.50
N THR A 260 -12.73 -4.30 1.75
CA THR A 260 -13.54 -5.15 2.62
C THR A 260 -14.94 -4.62 2.91
N ASP A 261 -15.94 -5.41 2.52
CA ASP A 261 -17.02 -5.84 3.43
C ASP A 261 -17.26 -7.33 3.14
N ILE A 262 -17.22 -8.20 4.16
CA ILE A 262 -16.86 -9.63 3.98
C ILE A 262 -17.93 -10.43 3.21
N PHE A 263 -19.16 -9.93 3.10
CA PHE A 263 -20.24 -10.56 2.33
C PHE A 263 -20.50 -9.95 0.95
N HIS A 264 -19.79 -8.88 0.56
CA HIS A 264 -20.21 -8.06 -0.57
C HIS A 264 -19.00 -7.65 -1.45
N TRP A 265 -19.14 -7.84 -2.78
CA TRP A 265 -18.24 -7.35 -3.86
C TRP A 265 -17.18 -8.29 -4.49
N LEU A 266 -17.48 -9.58 -4.68
CA LEU A 266 -16.94 -10.31 -5.85
C LEU A 266 -17.47 -9.73 -7.19
N LEU A 267 -18.64 -9.09 -7.18
CA LEU A 267 -19.40 -8.68 -8.37
C LEU A 267 -18.82 -7.50 -9.20
N LYS A 268 -17.71 -6.85 -8.81
CA LYS A 268 -17.10 -5.77 -9.61
C LYS A 268 -15.57 -5.84 -9.72
N VAL A 269 -14.97 -6.99 -9.41
CA VAL A 269 -13.54 -7.22 -9.63
C VAL A 269 -13.36 -8.14 -10.84
N PRO A 270 -12.77 -7.65 -11.96
CA PRO A 270 -12.45 -8.51 -13.10
C PRO A 270 -11.51 -9.64 -12.65
N GLY A 271 -11.88 -10.88 -13.00
CA GLY A 271 -11.21 -12.09 -12.58
C GLY A 271 -11.39 -13.22 -13.58
N TYR A 272 -10.74 -14.35 -13.31
CA TYR A 272 -10.63 -15.50 -14.22
C TYR A 272 -11.14 -16.77 -13.56
N THR A 273 -11.71 -17.66 -14.37
CA THR A 273 -12.42 -18.87 -13.92
C THR A 273 -11.60 -20.13 -14.12
N GLY A 274 -11.69 -21.03 -13.14
CA GLY A 274 -11.29 -22.42 -13.24
C GLY A 274 -12.42 -23.32 -12.74
N GLN A 275 -12.63 -24.47 -13.36
CA GLN A 275 -13.57 -25.47 -12.87
C GLN A 275 -13.04 -26.88 -13.11
N GLY A 276 -13.48 -27.84 -12.32
CA GLY A 276 -13.07 -29.22 -12.52
C GLY A 276 -13.89 -30.23 -11.74
N ARG A 277 -13.74 -31.48 -12.15
CA ARG A 277 -14.27 -32.66 -11.46
C ARG A 277 -13.09 -33.58 -11.17
N TYR A 278 -12.91 -33.92 -9.90
CA TYR A 278 -11.79 -34.71 -9.41
C TYR A 278 -12.33 -35.92 -8.66
N LYS A 279 -11.82 -37.12 -8.94
CA LYS A 279 -12.17 -38.35 -8.21
C LYS A 279 -10.98 -38.76 -7.36
N ILE A 280 -11.19 -38.94 -6.07
CA ILE A 280 -10.11 -39.18 -5.10
C ILE A 280 -9.57 -40.60 -5.27
N THR A 281 -8.24 -40.72 -5.39
CA THR A 281 -7.52 -41.99 -5.44
C THR A 281 -6.63 -42.17 -4.21
N GLU A 282 -6.05 -43.35 -4.02
CA GLU A 282 -5.12 -43.63 -2.91
C GLU A 282 -3.91 -42.67 -2.91
N LYS A 283 -3.47 -42.19 -4.08
CA LYS A 283 -2.36 -41.22 -4.24
C LYS A 283 -2.73 -39.80 -3.80
N ASP A 284 -3.99 -39.58 -3.46
CA ASP A 284 -4.51 -38.28 -3.05
C ASP A 284 -4.77 -38.20 -1.55
N VAL A 285 -4.52 -39.29 -0.84
CA VAL A 285 -4.61 -39.36 0.62
C VAL A 285 -3.26 -38.95 1.21
N VAL A 286 -3.26 -37.92 2.06
CA VAL A 286 -2.08 -37.43 2.78
C VAL A 286 -2.41 -37.25 4.26
N HIS A 287 -1.40 -37.24 5.12
CA HIS A 287 -1.60 -36.97 6.53
C HIS A 287 -1.76 -35.45 6.74
N LYS A 288 -2.64 -35.01 7.65
CA LYS A 288 -2.91 -33.57 7.84
C LYS A 288 -1.68 -32.73 8.20
N ASN A 289 -0.67 -33.35 8.83
CA ASN A 289 0.59 -32.70 9.20
C ASN A 289 1.60 -32.62 8.03
N ASP A 290 1.30 -33.22 6.87
CA ASP A 290 2.19 -33.18 5.71
C ASP A 290 2.19 -31.75 5.15
N LEU A 291 3.28 -31.04 5.42
CA LEU A 291 3.52 -29.70 4.90
C LEU A 291 3.60 -29.77 3.37
N LEU A 292 2.96 -28.82 2.69
CA LEU A 292 3.19 -28.64 1.25
C LEU A 292 4.63 -28.18 1.03
N GLU A 293 5.42 -29.02 0.37
CA GLU A 293 6.72 -28.63 -0.19
C GLU A 293 6.54 -27.39 -1.08
N PRO A 294 7.48 -26.43 -1.08
CA PRO A 294 7.37 -25.24 -1.93
C PRO A 294 7.24 -25.60 -3.41
N SER A 295 6.33 -24.93 -4.12
CA SER A 295 6.12 -25.20 -5.55
C SER A 295 7.43 -25.09 -6.36
N PRO A 296 7.81 -26.08 -7.18
CA PRO A 296 9.10 -26.09 -7.88
C PRO A 296 9.29 -24.91 -8.87
N ASP A 297 8.20 -24.26 -9.31
CA ASP A 297 8.25 -23.06 -10.17
C ASP A 297 8.68 -21.77 -9.44
N VAL A 298 8.74 -21.78 -8.10
CA VAL A 298 9.06 -20.60 -7.25
C VAL A 298 10.52 -20.15 -7.39
N TYR A 299 11.40 -20.99 -7.90
CA TYR A 299 12.82 -20.65 -8.05
C TYR A 299 13.19 -19.85 -9.31
N ASN A 300 12.28 -19.67 -10.28
CA ASN A 300 12.61 -18.96 -11.54
C ASN A 300 11.59 -17.92 -12.04
N THR A 301 10.47 -17.70 -11.35
CA THR A 301 9.57 -16.59 -11.69
C THR A 301 9.78 -15.38 -10.77
N CYS A 302 10.34 -14.31 -11.34
CA CYS A 302 10.56 -13.04 -10.68
C CYS A 302 9.22 -12.39 -10.29
N LYS A 303 8.84 -12.52 -9.01
CA LYS A 303 7.57 -12.03 -8.46
C LYS A 303 7.40 -10.52 -8.70
N ARG A 304 6.22 -10.08 -9.15
CA ARG A 304 6.01 -8.66 -9.53
C ARG A 304 5.99 -7.75 -8.30
N THR A 305 7.00 -6.88 -8.22
CA THR A 305 7.16 -5.84 -7.19
C THR A 305 6.67 -4.46 -7.67
N ALA A 306 6.45 -3.54 -6.72
CA ALA A 306 6.34 -2.10 -6.99
C ALA A 306 7.71 -1.42 -7.16
N THR A 307 8.79 -2.08 -6.72
CA THR A 307 10.16 -1.56 -6.79
C THR A 307 10.67 -1.53 -8.23
N GLU A 308 11.16 -0.37 -8.68
CA GLU A 308 11.87 -0.23 -9.95
C GLU A 308 13.37 0.00 -9.68
N ILE A 309 14.24 -0.53 -10.53
CA ILE A 309 15.69 -0.27 -10.49
C ILE A 309 16.05 0.48 -11.78
N PHE A 310 16.78 1.60 -11.64
CA PHE A 310 17.06 2.53 -12.75
C PHE A 310 17.69 1.86 -13.98
N LYS A 311 18.46 0.79 -13.75
CA LYS A 311 19.06 -0.09 -14.77
C LYS A 311 19.02 -1.56 -14.32
N GLY A 312 17.82 -2.09 -14.07
CA GLY A 312 17.67 -3.50 -13.67
C GLY A 312 16.23 -3.96 -13.61
N LYS A 313 16.03 -5.17 -13.08
CA LYS A 313 14.71 -5.72 -12.76
C LYS A 313 14.72 -6.17 -11.30
N ALA A 314 13.76 -5.69 -10.52
CA ALA A 314 13.52 -6.16 -9.17
C ALA A 314 12.44 -7.25 -9.15
N CYS A 315 12.42 -8.04 -8.08
CA CYS A 315 11.43 -9.08 -7.82
C CYS A 315 11.00 -8.96 -6.34
N SER A 316 9.71 -9.18 -6.03
CA SER A 316 9.17 -9.10 -4.65
C SER A 316 10.04 -9.87 -3.66
N ASP A 317 10.34 -9.24 -2.53
CA ASP A 317 11.08 -9.83 -1.39
C ASP A 317 12.49 -10.33 -1.74
N LYS A 318 13.03 -9.95 -2.91
CA LYS A 318 14.42 -10.21 -3.28
C LYS A 318 15.31 -9.01 -2.96
N THR A 319 16.49 -9.31 -2.44
CA THR A 319 17.58 -8.37 -2.27
C THR A 319 18.00 -7.80 -3.63
N ILE A 320 18.00 -6.47 -3.75
CA ILE A 320 18.42 -5.74 -4.95
C ILE A 320 19.81 -5.10 -4.80
N PHE A 321 20.31 -5.01 -3.57
CA PHE A 321 21.64 -4.51 -3.22
C PHE A 321 22.01 -5.00 -1.82
N GLU A 322 23.24 -5.46 -1.64
CA GLU A 322 23.75 -5.95 -0.36
C GLU A 322 25.27 -5.79 -0.29
N ASP A 323 25.74 -5.32 0.85
CA ASP A 323 27.16 -5.25 1.17
C ASP A 323 27.37 -5.48 2.68
N ASN A 324 28.22 -6.45 3.01
CA ASN A 324 28.65 -6.78 4.38
C ASN A 324 30.04 -6.21 4.68
N PHE A 325 30.61 -5.43 3.75
CA PHE A 325 31.88 -4.74 3.90
C PHE A 325 33.07 -5.63 4.30
N ASP A 326 33.12 -6.88 3.81
CA ASP A 326 34.31 -7.74 3.91
C ASP A 326 35.53 -7.09 3.23
N THR A 327 35.30 -6.38 2.11
CA THR A 327 36.28 -5.58 1.36
C THR A 327 35.58 -4.39 0.69
N PHE A 328 36.33 -3.35 0.27
CA PHE A 328 35.72 -2.19 -0.36
C PHE A 328 35.28 -2.46 -1.83
N ARG A 329 33.96 -2.54 -2.03
CA ARG A 329 33.29 -2.87 -3.30
C ARG A 329 33.16 -1.65 -4.23
N ASN A 330 34.20 -1.35 -5.00
CA ASN A 330 34.18 -0.31 -6.05
C ASN A 330 33.13 -0.56 -7.16
N ASP A 331 32.65 -1.80 -7.33
CA ASP A 331 31.53 -2.16 -8.21
C ASP A 331 30.17 -1.65 -7.68
N LEU A 332 29.98 -1.66 -6.36
CA LEU A 332 28.75 -1.23 -5.69
C LEU A 332 28.72 0.24 -5.35
N TRP A 333 29.87 0.83 -4.99
CA TRP A 333 29.94 2.18 -4.45
C TRP A 333 30.76 3.14 -5.30
N GLN A 334 30.40 4.41 -5.22
CA GLN A 334 31.19 5.55 -5.65
C GLN A 334 31.61 6.34 -4.42
N ILE A 335 32.91 6.62 -4.25
CA ILE A 335 33.37 7.65 -3.30
C ILE A 335 33.13 9.00 -3.96
N GLU A 336 32.41 9.88 -3.27
CA GLU A 336 32.07 11.22 -3.74
C GLU A 336 33.24 12.19 -3.53
N GLN A 337 33.49 13.03 -4.53
CA GLN A 337 34.60 13.98 -4.58
C GLN A 337 34.09 15.36 -4.98
N TYR A 338 33.64 16.16 -3.99
CA TYR A 338 33.10 17.51 -4.21
C TYR A 338 33.04 18.35 -2.92
N ILE A 339 32.77 19.66 -3.06
CA ILE A 339 32.43 20.57 -1.95
C ILE A 339 30.92 20.85 -1.94
N PRO A 340 30.20 20.65 -0.82
CA PRO A 340 28.73 20.72 -0.75
C PRO A 340 28.19 22.16 -0.71
N HIS A 341 28.29 22.88 -1.83
CA HIS A 341 27.79 24.26 -1.97
C HIS A 341 26.24 24.36 -1.92
N ASP A 342 25.53 23.43 -2.59
CA ASP A 342 24.06 23.43 -2.68
C ASP A 342 23.35 22.87 -1.42
N ASP A 343 24.10 22.40 -0.43
CA ASP A 343 23.53 21.84 0.80
C ASP A 343 23.01 22.97 1.72
N PRO A 344 21.74 22.94 2.18
CA PRO A 344 21.15 24.00 2.99
C PRO A 344 21.80 24.18 4.37
N TYR A 345 22.62 23.22 4.81
CA TYR A 345 23.38 23.32 6.06
C TYR A 345 24.84 23.73 5.84
N HIS A 346 25.32 23.86 4.59
CA HIS A 346 26.68 24.30 4.25
C HIS A 346 27.79 23.70 5.16
N PRO A 347 27.93 22.36 5.23
CA PRO A 347 28.89 21.73 6.13
C PRO A 347 30.34 22.08 5.76
N PHE A 348 31.20 22.07 6.78
CA PHE A 348 32.59 22.52 6.74
C PHE A 348 33.55 21.42 6.23
N VAL A 349 33.07 20.60 5.29
CA VAL A 349 33.79 19.44 4.74
C VAL A 349 34.05 19.56 3.25
N ALA A 350 35.15 18.96 2.79
CA ALA A 350 35.33 18.55 1.40
C ALA A 350 35.29 17.01 1.35
N TYR A 351 34.41 16.45 0.53
CA TYR A 351 34.39 15.01 0.27
C TYR A 351 35.51 14.66 -0.71
N GLN A 352 36.37 13.71 -0.35
CA GLN A 352 37.60 13.37 -1.11
C GLN A 352 37.96 11.90 -0.96
N ASN A 353 38.54 11.32 -2.01
CA ASN A 353 39.17 10.00 -2.01
C ASN A 353 40.69 10.16 -2.07
N LYS A 354 41.38 10.15 -0.93
CA LYS A 354 42.85 10.28 -0.87
C LYS A 354 43.52 8.96 -0.48
N PRO A 355 44.19 8.25 -1.41
CA PRO A 355 44.82 6.96 -1.12
C PRO A 355 45.85 6.98 0.02
N SER A 356 46.57 8.10 0.19
CA SER A 356 47.60 8.25 1.25
C SER A 356 47.04 8.59 2.64
N ASN A 357 45.77 9.00 2.74
CA ASN A 357 45.08 9.27 4.01
C ASN A 357 43.56 9.12 3.80
N PRO A 358 43.06 7.89 3.68
CA PRO A 358 41.67 7.64 3.32
C PRO A 358 40.71 8.10 4.41
N THR A 359 39.65 8.79 3.97
CA THR A 359 38.47 9.15 4.77
C THR A 359 37.40 8.06 4.75
N VAL A 360 37.48 7.13 3.77
CA VAL A 360 36.63 5.96 3.62
C VAL A 360 37.51 4.74 3.40
N PHE A 361 37.34 3.69 4.19
CA PHE A 361 38.05 2.42 4.06
C PHE A 361 37.26 1.30 4.72
N VAL A 362 37.70 0.05 4.54
CA VAL A 362 37.17 -1.13 5.24
C VAL A 362 38.24 -1.62 6.21
N GLU A 363 37.85 -1.90 7.46
CA GLU A 363 38.70 -2.39 8.54
C GLU A 363 37.87 -3.36 9.40
N ASP A 364 38.40 -4.55 9.70
CA ASP A 364 37.75 -5.60 10.51
C ASP A 364 36.30 -5.96 10.10
N GLY A 365 36.01 -5.98 8.80
CA GLY A 365 34.67 -6.28 8.27
C GLY A 365 33.66 -5.13 8.45
N LEU A 366 34.13 -3.93 8.79
CA LEU A 366 33.33 -2.73 8.91
C LEU A 366 33.75 -1.70 7.85
N LEU A 367 32.78 -1.07 7.21
CA LEU A 367 32.98 0.18 6.51
C LEU A 367 33.21 1.30 7.53
N VAL A 368 34.36 1.95 7.44
CA VAL A 368 34.76 3.07 8.29
C VAL A 368 34.74 4.37 7.48
N ILE A 369 33.93 5.33 7.92
CA ILE A 369 33.94 6.71 7.41
C ILE A 369 34.47 7.64 8.51
N LYS A 370 35.71 8.09 8.34
CA LYS A 370 36.48 8.84 9.34
C LYS A 370 36.94 10.20 8.76
N PRO A 371 36.36 11.32 9.22
CA PRO A 371 36.87 12.65 8.91
C PRO A 371 38.34 12.81 9.31
N ARG A 372 39.10 13.56 8.53
CA ARG A 372 40.54 13.82 8.70
C ARG A 372 40.83 15.31 8.56
N LEU A 373 41.87 15.78 9.25
CA LEU A 373 42.43 17.10 8.98
C LEU A 373 43.22 17.07 7.66
N PRO A 374 43.20 18.15 6.86
CA PRO A 374 44.14 18.30 5.76
C PRO A 374 45.59 18.37 6.29
N GLY A 375 46.56 17.91 5.49
CA GLY A 375 47.98 17.87 5.91
C GLY A 375 48.65 19.25 5.93
N ASN A 376 48.96 19.78 4.74
CA ASN A 376 49.54 21.12 4.60
C ASN A 376 48.43 22.16 4.42
N ILE A 377 48.34 23.11 5.35
CA ILE A 377 47.32 24.17 5.41
C ILE A 377 48.02 25.51 5.57
N THR A 378 47.79 26.42 4.61
CA THR A 378 48.24 27.81 4.73
C THR A 378 47.04 28.68 5.09
N GLU A 379 46.94 29.14 6.34
CA GLU A 379 45.96 30.16 6.75
C GLU A 379 46.42 31.56 6.29
N PHE A 380 45.54 32.28 5.63
CA PHE A 380 45.73 33.67 5.22
C PHE A 380 45.08 34.63 6.21
N SER A 381 45.58 35.86 6.28
CA SER A 381 45.12 36.91 7.21
C SER A 381 43.65 37.32 7.02
N ASP A 382 43.06 37.03 5.86
CA ASP A 382 41.63 37.23 5.59
C ASP A 382 40.72 36.13 6.18
N GLY A 383 41.30 35.00 6.57
CA GLY A 383 40.64 33.79 7.06
C GLY A 383 40.38 32.73 5.98
N SER A 384 41.01 32.84 4.81
CA SER A 384 41.04 31.79 3.80
C SER A 384 42.14 30.76 4.07
N PHE A 385 41.95 29.56 3.54
CA PHE A 385 42.91 28.45 3.59
C PHE A 385 43.29 28.06 2.16
N LEU A 386 44.58 27.97 1.86
CA LEU A 386 45.06 27.25 0.67
C LEU A 386 45.60 25.88 1.07
N TYR A 387 45.33 24.91 0.18
CA TYR A 387 45.91 23.58 0.22
C TYR A 387 46.84 23.44 -0.98
N GLU A 388 48.00 22.81 -0.74
CA GLU A 388 49.09 22.72 -1.73
C GLU A 388 48.71 21.94 -3.00
N LYS A 389 47.64 21.11 -2.93
CA LYS A 389 46.89 20.57 -4.08
C LYS A 389 45.40 20.44 -3.72
N SER A 390 44.56 21.37 -4.19
CA SER A 390 43.09 21.31 -4.07
C SER A 390 42.31 21.42 -5.38
N HIS A 391 42.92 21.03 -6.50
CA HIS A 391 42.11 20.59 -7.63
C HIS A 391 41.54 19.21 -7.31
N LEU A 392 40.23 19.13 -7.14
CA LEU A 392 39.47 17.86 -7.17
C LEU A 392 39.55 17.18 -8.56
N GLY A 393 40.06 17.89 -9.57
CA GLY A 393 40.56 17.33 -10.82
C GLY A 393 39.52 16.64 -11.68
N ASP A 394 39.99 15.73 -12.54
CA ASP A 394 39.17 14.93 -13.44
C ASP A 394 38.31 13.89 -12.71
N GLU A 395 38.59 13.61 -11.43
CA GLU A 395 37.87 12.62 -10.61
C GLU A 395 36.67 13.19 -9.83
N CYS A 396 36.32 14.46 -10.06
CA CYS A 396 35.24 15.14 -9.37
C CYS A 396 33.86 14.54 -9.72
N THR A 397 33.05 14.24 -8.70
CA THR A 397 31.74 13.57 -8.88
C THR A 397 30.56 14.53 -9.05
N ASN A 398 30.82 15.85 -9.06
CA ASN A 398 29.80 16.90 -9.08
C ASN A 398 30.20 18.05 -10.01
N LYS A 399 29.32 19.03 -10.24
CA LYS A 399 29.59 20.16 -11.16
C LYS A 399 30.53 21.24 -10.61
N ILE A 400 30.78 21.27 -9.30
CA ILE A 400 31.59 22.28 -8.63
C ILE A 400 32.73 21.58 -7.90
N CYS A 401 33.93 21.72 -8.45
CA CYS A 401 35.13 20.96 -8.08
C CYS A 401 36.24 21.87 -7.53
N ALA A 402 36.38 23.07 -8.09
CA ALA A 402 37.10 24.22 -7.54
C ALA A 402 36.91 25.39 -8.52
N ASP A 403 36.03 26.36 -8.22
CA ASP A 403 36.05 27.64 -8.95
C ASP A 403 35.40 28.81 -8.17
N GLN A 404 35.88 29.05 -6.95
CA GLN A 404 35.70 30.32 -6.25
C GLN A 404 37.02 30.67 -5.53
N PRO A 405 37.58 31.88 -5.72
CA PRO A 405 38.64 32.37 -4.84
C PRO A 405 38.04 32.70 -3.46
N GLY A 406 38.01 31.70 -2.57
CA GLY A 406 37.48 31.87 -1.23
C GLY A 406 37.45 30.58 -0.41
N ILE A 407 38.14 30.63 0.75
CA ILE A 407 38.00 29.76 1.93
C ILE A 407 37.59 28.30 1.66
N PHE A 408 38.57 27.42 1.43
CA PHE A 408 38.32 25.98 1.35
C PHE A 408 37.81 25.38 2.69
N PRO A 409 36.96 24.34 2.67
CA PRO A 409 36.46 23.68 3.88
C PRO A 409 37.60 23.02 4.69
N ALA A 410 37.56 23.17 6.01
CA ALA A 410 38.69 22.88 6.90
C ALA A 410 38.85 21.39 7.29
N VAL A 411 37.94 20.52 6.86
CA VAL A 411 37.94 19.08 7.16
C VAL A 411 37.80 18.28 5.87
N LEU A 412 38.60 17.22 5.73
CA LEU A 412 38.42 16.21 4.69
C LEU A 412 37.49 15.13 5.23
N SER A 413 36.47 14.76 4.48
CA SER A 413 35.53 13.72 4.92
C SER A 413 35.23 12.71 3.82
N GLY A 414 34.54 11.65 4.21
CA GLY A 414 34.09 10.58 3.33
C GLY A 414 32.58 10.67 3.11
N LYS A 415 32.19 10.50 1.85
CA LYS A 415 30.81 10.21 1.47
C LYS A 415 30.81 9.19 0.34
N LEU A 416 29.93 8.22 0.47
CA LEU A 416 29.67 7.17 -0.50
C LEU A 416 28.30 7.36 -1.12
N LYS A 417 28.18 6.93 -2.37
CA LYS A 417 26.93 6.79 -3.08
C LYS A 417 26.84 5.40 -3.69
N ALA A 418 25.76 4.69 -3.40
CA ALA A 418 25.47 3.40 -4.01
C ALA A 418 25.20 3.60 -5.51
N LYS A 419 25.80 2.74 -6.34
CA LYS A 419 25.63 2.76 -7.81
C LYS A 419 24.26 2.21 -8.23
N VAL A 420 23.58 1.48 -7.34
CA VAL A 420 22.15 1.18 -7.49
C VAL A 420 21.34 2.46 -7.27
N ALA A 421 20.26 2.59 -8.03
CA ALA A 421 19.22 3.57 -7.76
C ALA A 421 17.87 2.90 -7.98
N PHE A 422 16.93 3.11 -7.05
CA PHE A 422 15.66 2.38 -7.01
C PHE A 422 14.50 3.29 -6.62
N THR A 423 13.28 2.88 -6.98
CA THR A 423 12.02 3.41 -6.44
C THR A 423 11.48 2.38 -5.47
N TYR A 424 11.11 2.77 -4.24
CA TYR A 424 10.50 1.93 -3.19
C TYR A 424 11.30 0.69 -2.75
N GLY A 425 11.32 0.38 -1.46
CA GLY A 425 12.06 -0.77 -0.95
C GLY A 425 12.24 -0.72 0.56
N ILE A 426 12.70 -1.83 1.13
CA ILE A 426 13.14 -1.93 2.51
C ILE A 426 14.65 -1.70 2.51
N VAL A 427 15.13 -0.72 3.27
CA VAL A 427 16.57 -0.45 3.47
C VAL A 427 16.92 -0.79 4.91
N GLU A 428 17.74 -1.81 5.09
CA GLU A 428 18.24 -2.30 6.37
C GLU A 428 19.72 -1.90 6.49
N ILE A 429 20.11 -1.26 7.60
CA ILE A 429 21.49 -0.81 7.85
C ILE A 429 21.83 -1.06 9.31
N ARG A 430 22.93 -1.76 9.58
CA ARG A 430 23.53 -1.87 10.92
C ARG A 430 24.75 -0.97 11.00
N ALA A 431 24.76 -0.01 11.91
CA ALA A 431 25.81 1.00 12.03
C ALA A 431 25.99 1.49 13.48
N LYS A 432 27.19 1.99 13.81
CA LYS A 432 27.45 2.84 14.98
C LYS A 432 27.72 4.27 14.51
N MET A 433 26.97 5.22 15.07
CA MET A 433 27.07 6.63 14.71
C MET A 433 28.43 7.25 15.11
N PRO A 434 28.90 8.30 14.42
CA PRO A 434 30.12 8.99 14.82
C PRO A 434 29.93 9.68 16.19
N ILE A 435 30.98 9.69 17.01
CA ILE A 435 30.99 10.33 18.33
C ILE A 435 32.04 11.44 18.33
N GLY A 436 31.59 12.67 18.53
CA GLY A 436 32.42 13.86 18.64
C GLY A 436 31.62 15.14 18.39
N ASP A 437 32.08 16.24 18.98
CA ASP A 437 31.49 17.56 18.80
C ASP A 437 31.47 17.94 17.32
N TRP A 438 30.33 18.48 16.89
CA TRP A 438 30.10 18.98 15.53
C TRP A 438 30.11 17.93 14.41
N LEU A 439 30.21 16.64 14.72
CA LEU A 439 30.00 15.54 13.75
C LEU A 439 28.51 15.24 13.55
N TYR A 440 28.11 14.87 12.33
CA TYR A 440 26.81 14.24 12.10
C TYR A 440 26.84 13.24 10.92
N PRO A 441 26.09 12.12 11.00
CA PRO A 441 26.01 11.14 9.92
C PRO A 441 25.09 11.61 8.78
N GLU A 442 25.47 11.29 7.55
CA GLU A 442 24.67 11.45 6.33
C GLU A 442 24.26 10.08 5.77
N ILE A 443 23.46 9.32 6.53
CA ILE A 443 22.83 8.08 6.05
C ILE A 443 21.49 8.47 5.41
N GLN A 444 21.46 8.60 4.08
CA GLN A 444 20.30 9.17 3.39
C GLN A 444 20.13 8.67 1.95
N LEU A 445 18.89 8.54 1.49
CA LEU A 445 18.56 8.39 0.08
C LEU A 445 18.56 9.77 -0.60
N GLU A 446 19.31 9.93 -1.69
CA GLU A 446 19.35 11.13 -2.52
C GLU A 446 18.80 10.87 -3.92
N SER A 447 18.03 11.82 -4.47
CA SER A 447 17.44 11.72 -5.81
C SER A 447 18.51 11.60 -6.89
N LEU A 448 18.43 10.56 -7.73
CA LEU A 448 19.39 10.34 -8.82
C LEU A 448 19.30 11.44 -9.89
N THR A 449 18.09 11.82 -10.28
CA THR A 449 17.83 12.70 -11.44
C THR A 449 17.58 14.15 -11.07
N LYS A 450 17.39 14.46 -9.77
CA LYS A 450 17.07 15.80 -9.24
C LYS A 450 15.94 16.52 -10.01
N LYS A 451 14.91 15.75 -10.39
CA LYS A 451 13.78 16.15 -11.25
C LYS A 451 13.07 17.46 -10.86
N TYR A 452 13.00 17.77 -9.57
CA TYR A 452 12.26 18.93 -9.03
C TYR A 452 13.18 20.11 -8.65
N GLY A 453 14.49 19.98 -8.88
CA GLY A 453 15.51 20.99 -8.59
C GLY A 453 16.64 20.50 -7.67
N ASN A 454 17.76 21.23 -7.68
CA ASN A 454 18.99 20.86 -6.97
C ASN A 454 19.10 21.49 -5.57
N ALA A 455 18.80 22.78 -5.44
CA ALA A 455 18.96 23.53 -4.20
C ALA A 455 17.95 23.10 -3.11
N ASN A 456 18.32 23.26 -1.84
CA ASN A 456 17.43 23.08 -0.67
C ASN A 456 16.64 21.75 -0.69
N TYR A 457 17.25 20.68 -1.20
CA TYR A 457 16.64 19.35 -1.36
C TYR A 457 15.30 19.36 -2.12
N SER A 458 15.12 20.24 -3.12
CA SER A 458 13.86 20.38 -3.88
C SER A 458 13.33 19.05 -4.45
N SER A 459 14.23 18.12 -4.80
CA SER A 459 13.91 16.78 -5.32
C SER A 459 13.76 15.68 -4.27
N GLY A 460 13.68 16.07 -3.00
CA GLY A 460 13.67 15.15 -1.87
C GLY A 460 15.08 14.67 -1.50
N VAL A 461 15.31 14.61 -0.19
CA VAL A 461 16.33 13.77 0.45
C VAL A 461 15.61 13.06 1.59
N LEU A 462 15.74 11.74 1.64
CA LEU A 462 15.19 10.94 2.71
C LEU A 462 16.36 10.43 3.57
N LYS A 463 16.71 11.20 4.60
CA LYS A 463 17.56 10.71 5.69
C LYS A 463 16.92 9.44 6.23
N ILE A 464 17.66 8.35 6.41
CA ILE A 464 17.05 7.02 6.40
C ILE A 464 16.18 6.79 7.64
N ALA A 465 14.92 7.11 7.38
CA ALA A 465 13.78 7.19 8.25
C ALA A 465 12.61 6.46 7.56
N SER A 466 12.94 5.43 6.76
CA SER A 466 12.05 4.48 6.07
C SER A 466 11.21 4.95 4.88
N VAL A 467 10.65 4.00 4.11
CA VAL A 467 9.33 4.15 3.46
C VAL A 467 8.51 2.85 3.36
N ASN A 468 7.25 2.91 3.78
CA ASN A 468 6.03 2.51 3.05
C ASN A 468 4.86 3.41 3.51
N SER A 469 4.71 3.62 4.83
CA SER A 469 4.71 4.99 5.37
C SER A 469 6.16 5.36 5.73
N ILE A 470 6.60 6.62 5.77
CA ILE A 470 7.98 6.94 6.22
C ILE A 470 8.07 6.63 7.74
N GLU A 471 8.38 5.37 8.05
CA GLU A 471 8.34 4.66 9.34
C GLU A 471 9.73 4.48 9.91
N GLN A 472 10.35 5.51 10.47
CA GLN A 472 11.71 5.40 10.99
C GLN A 472 11.75 4.37 12.12
N TYR A 473 12.63 3.37 11.99
CA TYR A 473 13.01 2.49 13.08
C TYR A 473 14.45 2.80 13.48
N VAL A 474 14.70 2.92 14.79
CA VAL A 474 16.04 3.01 15.39
C VAL A 474 16.10 1.92 16.45
N ASP A 475 17.10 1.05 16.38
CA ASP A 475 17.29 -0.09 17.28
C ASP A 475 16.04 -0.99 17.48
N GLY A 476 15.22 -1.09 16.42
CA GLY A 476 13.97 -1.86 16.41
C GLY A 476 12.71 -1.08 16.85
N GLU A 477 12.86 0.11 17.46
CA GLU A 477 11.73 0.94 17.89
C GLU A 477 11.29 1.94 16.81
N MET A 478 9.98 2.10 16.64
CA MET A 478 9.40 3.05 15.68
C MET A 478 9.44 4.49 16.21
N TRP A 479 10.32 5.31 15.66
CA TRP A 479 10.50 6.73 16.04
C TRP A 479 9.51 7.68 15.35
N TYR A 480 9.12 7.41 14.11
CA TYR A 480 8.19 8.27 13.36
C TYR A 480 7.44 7.45 12.30
N ARG A 481 6.20 7.83 11.92
CA ARG A 481 5.42 7.22 10.81
C ARG A 481 4.67 8.28 9.96
N PHE A 482 5.15 8.64 8.76
CA PHE A 482 4.41 9.53 7.82
C PHE A 482 3.52 8.76 6.84
N ARG A 483 2.20 8.94 6.90
CA ARG A 483 1.24 8.42 5.88
C ARG A 483 0.76 9.54 4.95
N PRO A 484 0.83 9.37 3.60
CA PRO A 484 0.29 10.35 2.66
C PRO A 484 -1.22 10.53 2.82
N GLY A 485 -1.68 11.78 2.94
CA GLY A 485 -3.11 12.09 3.03
C GLY A 485 -3.85 11.92 1.69
N ARG A 486 -5.16 12.22 1.66
CA ARG A 486 -5.99 12.14 0.43
C ARG A 486 -5.42 12.91 -0.77
N ARG A 487 -4.57 13.92 -0.54
CA ARG A 487 -3.92 14.73 -1.58
C ARG A 487 -2.45 14.35 -1.86
N GLY A 488 -1.91 13.29 -1.23
CA GLY A 488 -0.47 12.93 -1.29
C GLY A 488 0.37 13.71 -0.27
N LEU A 489 1.70 13.51 -0.28
CA LEU A 489 2.64 14.16 0.67
C LEU A 489 2.59 15.70 0.61
N ARG A 490 2.22 16.29 -0.54
CA ARG A 490 2.03 17.75 -0.70
C ARG A 490 1.11 18.41 0.33
N SER A 491 0.22 17.66 1.00
CA SER A 491 -0.65 18.22 2.04
C SER A 491 0.09 18.60 3.33
N TRP A 492 1.31 18.11 3.52
CA TRP A 492 2.14 18.35 4.70
C TRP A 492 3.18 19.47 4.51
N LEU A 493 3.38 19.98 3.28
CA LEU A 493 4.37 21.00 3.00
C LEU A 493 3.88 22.42 3.42
N PRO A 494 4.73 23.21 4.11
CA PRO A 494 4.32 24.50 4.67
C PRO A 494 4.01 25.54 3.59
N LEU A 495 3.22 26.55 3.98
CA LEU A 495 2.63 27.56 3.09
C LEU A 495 3.65 28.38 2.28
N ASN A 496 4.85 28.56 2.82
CA ASN A 496 5.94 29.33 2.24
C ASN A 496 6.69 28.60 1.10
N CYS A 497 6.69 27.26 1.05
CA CYS A 497 7.36 26.48 0.00
C CYS A 497 6.59 26.42 -1.34
N ARG A 498 5.50 27.18 -1.51
CA ARG A 498 4.45 26.85 -2.48
C ARG A 498 4.58 27.45 -3.89
N LYS A 499 5.46 28.42 -4.15
CA LYS A 499 5.29 29.27 -5.35
C LYS A 499 5.69 28.66 -6.70
N ASN A 500 6.59 27.67 -6.77
CA ASN A 500 6.96 27.00 -8.05
C ASN A 500 6.89 25.46 -8.01
N TRP A 501 7.19 24.80 -6.88
CA TRP A 501 7.21 23.33 -6.82
C TRP A 501 5.83 22.67 -6.79
N PHE A 502 4.77 23.43 -6.46
CA PHE A 502 3.43 22.87 -6.27
C PHE A 502 2.81 22.32 -7.56
N GLU A 503 3.05 22.96 -8.71
CA GLU A 503 2.60 22.49 -10.01
C GLU A 503 3.38 21.25 -10.46
N LEU A 504 4.72 21.27 -10.30
CA LEU A 504 5.58 20.13 -10.63
C LEU A 504 5.25 18.90 -9.79
N LEU A 505 5.08 19.04 -8.46
CA LEU A 505 4.58 17.96 -7.60
C LEU A 505 3.14 17.55 -7.94
N GLY A 506 2.33 18.46 -8.48
CA GLY A 506 0.99 18.19 -9.02
C GLY A 506 0.98 17.28 -10.26
N THR A 507 2.10 17.21 -11.00
CA THR A 507 2.30 16.24 -12.11
C THR A 507 2.93 14.92 -11.65
N GLY A 508 3.36 14.82 -10.38
CA GLY A 508 3.93 13.61 -9.78
C GLY A 508 2.89 12.68 -9.14
N GLY A 509 3.36 11.52 -8.68
CA GLY A 509 2.54 10.57 -7.91
C GLY A 509 2.20 11.07 -6.50
N LYS A 510 1.35 10.31 -5.78
CA LYS A 510 0.99 10.64 -4.37
C LYS A 510 2.20 10.73 -3.43
N MET A 511 3.30 10.06 -3.78
CA MET A 511 4.57 10.02 -3.05
C MET A 511 5.57 11.09 -3.48
N ALA A 512 5.26 11.94 -4.47
CA ALA A 512 6.21 12.94 -4.96
C ALA A 512 6.72 13.86 -3.84
N PRO A 513 8.05 14.14 -3.78
CA PRO A 513 9.08 13.83 -4.79
C PRO A 513 9.72 12.43 -4.68
N PHE A 514 9.30 11.59 -3.73
CA PHE A 514 9.83 10.23 -3.49
C PHE A 514 9.24 9.15 -4.43
N ASP A 515 8.74 9.56 -5.60
CA ASP A 515 8.21 8.71 -6.68
C ASP A 515 9.20 8.54 -7.85
N HIS A 516 10.47 8.94 -7.66
CA HIS A 516 11.58 8.79 -8.63
C HIS A 516 12.67 7.90 -8.05
N HIS A 517 13.71 7.62 -8.84
CA HIS A 517 14.83 6.79 -8.41
C HIS A 517 15.75 7.54 -7.43
N PHE A 518 16.05 6.92 -6.29
CA PHE A 518 17.00 7.40 -5.30
C PHE A 518 18.17 6.42 -5.14
N SER A 519 19.34 6.93 -4.82
CA SER A 519 20.51 6.15 -4.41
C SER A 519 20.75 6.32 -2.91
N LEU A 520 21.13 5.24 -2.24
CA LEU A 520 21.67 5.31 -0.88
C LEU A 520 22.99 6.08 -0.87
N THR A 521 23.14 6.98 0.09
CA THR A 521 24.39 7.65 0.42
C THR A 521 24.71 7.46 1.89
N LEU A 522 26.01 7.33 2.19
CA LEU A 522 26.56 7.11 3.52
C LEU A 522 27.73 8.07 3.70
N GLY A 523 27.72 8.91 4.71
CA GLY A 523 28.81 9.87 4.92
C GLY A 523 28.87 10.44 6.32
N VAL A 524 29.90 11.24 6.58
CA VAL A 524 29.99 12.06 7.80
C VAL A 524 30.22 13.50 7.38
N ALA A 525 29.37 14.40 7.87
CA ALA A 525 29.54 15.83 7.71
C ALA A 525 29.92 16.47 9.05
N VAL A 526 30.45 17.69 8.97
CA VAL A 526 31.04 18.40 10.12
C VAL A 526 30.64 19.86 10.10
N GLY A 527 30.25 20.40 11.26
CA GLY A 527 29.96 21.83 11.44
C GLY A 527 28.76 22.32 10.63
N GLY A 528 28.89 23.48 9.99
CA GLY A 528 27.80 24.08 9.22
C GLY A 528 26.66 24.65 10.07
N MET A 529 25.49 24.80 9.44
CA MET A 529 24.29 25.43 9.98
C MET A 529 23.28 24.48 10.62
N ILE A 530 23.55 23.16 10.61
CA ILE A 530 22.65 22.15 11.19
C ILE A 530 22.55 22.28 12.72
N PHE A 531 23.63 22.72 13.37
CA PHE A 531 23.68 22.96 14.81
C PHE A 531 23.03 24.31 15.14
N PRO A 532 22.07 24.38 16.09
CA PRO A 532 21.53 25.65 16.58
C PRO A 532 22.63 26.59 17.10
N ASP A 533 22.36 27.90 17.11
CA ASP A 533 23.27 28.85 17.75
C ASP A 533 23.16 28.75 19.29
N ASN A 534 24.29 28.92 19.98
CA ASN A 534 24.46 28.76 21.42
C ASN A 534 24.24 27.33 21.97
N ILE A 535 24.23 26.29 21.13
CA ILE A 535 24.29 24.90 21.62
C ILE A 535 25.65 24.61 22.28
N THR A 536 25.66 23.78 23.31
CA THR A 536 26.86 23.34 24.03
C THR A 536 27.21 21.91 23.61
N GLY A 537 28.46 21.70 23.21
CA GLY A 537 29.05 20.39 22.99
C GLY A 537 29.70 19.84 24.26
N THR A 538 30.62 18.90 24.09
CA THR A 538 31.37 18.23 25.16
C THR A 538 32.36 19.18 25.84
N VAL A 539 33.05 20.03 25.07
CA VAL A 539 34.14 20.88 25.58
C VAL A 539 33.74 22.36 25.74
N GLY A 540 32.63 22.78 25.13
CA GLY A 540 32.13 24.16 25.30
C GLY A 540 30.97 24.53 24.39
N VAL A 541 30.63 25.82 24.39
CA VAL A 541 29.61 26.37 23.49
C VAL A 541 30.16 26.40 22.05
N LYS A 542 29.30 26.05 21.08
CA LYS A 542 29.57 26.10 19.65
C LYS A 542 30.33 27.39 19.23
N PRO A 543 31.52 27.30 18.64
CA PRO A 543 32.40 28.45 18.43
C PRO A 543 32.00 29.39 17.29
N TRP A 544 31.02 29.03 16.44
CA TRP A 544 30.50 29.87 15.36
C TRP A 544 28.99 30.11 15.45
N ARG A 545 28.52 31.19 14.81
CA ARG A 545 27.08 31.45 14.58
C ARG A 545 26.68 31.15 13.14
N ASN A 546 25.46 30.68 12.93
CA ASN A 546 24.96 30.21 11.63
C ASN A 546 24.90 31.27 10.53
N LYS A 547 24.84 32.56 10.88
CA LYS A 547 24.83 33.68 9.92
C LYS A 547 26.14 34.49 9.91
N GLU A 548 27.21 33.97 10.49
CA GLU A 548 28.47 34.69 10.63
C GLU A 548 29.40 34.49 9.42
N ARG A 549 29.85 35.59 8.80
CA ARG A 549 30.74 35.59 7.62
C ARG A 549 32.05 34.81 7.81
N ARG A 550 32.54 34.67 9.05
CA ARG A 550 33.77 33.95 9.42
C ARG A 550 33.52 32.68 10.23
N ALA A 551 32.33 32.07 10.09
CA ALA A 551 31.96 30.85 10.82
C ALA A 551 32.98 29.71 10.66
N LEU A 552 33.42 29.44 9.43
CA LEU A 552 34.42 28.41 9.13
C LEU A 552 35.80 28.71 9.77
N GLN A 553 36.25 29.97 9.78
CA GLN A 553 37.51 30.35 10.44
C GLN A 553 37.41 30.19 11.96
N LYS A 554 36.27 30.53 12.58
CA LYS A 554 36.05 30.33 14.02
C LYS A 554 36.01 28.86 14.41
N PHE A 555 35.31 28.05 13.61
CA PHE A 555 35.33 26.59 13.74
C PHE A 555 36.78 26.07 13.69
N TRP A 556 37.57 26.48 12.71
CA TRP A 556 38.98 26.07 12.61
C TRP A 556 39.84 26.52 13.81
N LYS A 557 39.66 27.76 14.30
CA LYS A 557 40.42 28.27 15.45
C LYS A 557 40.11 27.55 16.77
N ASP A 558 38.98 26.88 16.85
CA ASP A 558 38.58 26.05 17.98
C ASP A 558 39.04 24.57 17.86
N LEU A 559 39.84 24.23 16.82
CA LEU A 559 40.35 22.89 16.56
C LEU A 559 40.84 22.12 17.82
N PRO A 560 41.62 22.71 18.75
CA PRO A 560 42.07 22.00 19.94
C PRO A 560 40.93 21.51 20.84
N ASN A 561 39.80 22.22 20.86
CA ASN A 561 38.67 21.92 21.75
C ASN A 561 37.81 20.78 21.17
N TRP A 562 37.41 20.86 19.90
CA TRP A 562 36.52 19.86 19.31
C TRP A 562 37.23 18.62 18.77
N TYR A 563 38.45 18.71 18.23
CA TYR A 563 39.06 17.55 17.55
C TYR A 563 39.35 16.38 18.50
N GLN A 564 39.76 16.67 19.74
CA GLN A 564 39.97 15.67 20.79
C GLN A 564 38.69 14.91 21.18
N THR A 565 37.49 15.43 20.87
CA THR A 565 36.22 14.77 21.18
C THR A 565 35.86 13.68 20.15
N TRP A 566 36.52 13.67 19.00
CA TRP A 566 36.25 12.76 17.88
C TRP A 566 36.79 11.36 18.17
N THR A 567 36.05 10.63 18.99
CA THR A 567 36.43 9.34 19.57
C THR A 567 35.96 8.15 18.74
N GLN A 568 34.88 8.29 17.96
CA GLN A 568 34.35 7.21 17.11
C GLN A 568 34.03 7.74 15.69
N PRO A 569 34.52 7.10 14.61
CA PRO A 569 34.06 7.36 13.25
C PRO A 569 32.65 6.81 13.03
N LEU A 570 32.05 7.05 11.85
CA LEU A 570 30.89 6.28 11.44
C LEU A 570 31.36 4.87 11.05
N LEU A 571 30.82 3.86 11.72
CA LEU A 571 31.09 2.45 11.44
C LEU A 571 29.81 1.81 10.89
N ILE A 572 29.91 1.10 9.77
CA ILE A 572 28.77 0.44 9.13
C ILE A 572 29.15 -1.02 8.88
N ASP A 573 28.28 -1.91 9.30
CA ASP A 573 28.52 -3.34 9.41
C ASP A 573 27.86 -4.10 8.25
N TYR A 574 26.60 -3.78 7.94
CA TYR A 574 26.01 -4.19 6.67
C TYR A 574 24.98 -3.17 6.17
N VAL A 575 24.76 -3.23 4.86
CA VAL A 575 23.67 -2.56 4.15
C VAL A 575 22.95 -3.62 3.32
N LYS A 576 21.63 -3.66 3.42
CA LYS A 576 20.79 -4.52 2.58
C LYS A 576 19.59 -3.72 2.09
N ILE A 577 19.25 -3.88 0.81
CA ILE A 577 18.09 -3.25 0.19
C ILE A 577 17.28 -4.35 -0.49
N SER A 578 16.02 -4.48 -0.10
CA SER A 578 15.08 -5.50 -0.62
C SER A 578 13.89 -4.84 -1.30
N ALA A 579 13.40 -5.45 -2.38
CA ALA A 579 12.21 -4.99 -3.09
C ALA A 579 10.90 -5.34 -2.34
N LEU A 580 9.87 -4.52 -2.56
CA LEU A 580 8.52 -4.64 -1.96
C LEU A 580 7.60 -5.66 -2.64
#